data_AF-A0A6P0S753-F1
#
_entry.id   AF-A0A6P0S753-F1
#
_cell.length_a   1.000
_cell.length_b   1.000
_cell.length_c   1.000
_cell.angle_alpha   90.00
_cell.angle_beta   90.00
_cell.angle_gamma   90.00
#
_symmetry.space_group_name_H-M   'P 1'
#
loop_
_entity.id
_entity.type
_entity.pdbx_description
1 polymer ?
#
loop_
_entity_poly.entity_id
_entity_poly.type
_entity_poly.pdbx_seq_one_letter_code
_entity_poly.pdbx_strand_id
1 'polypeptide(L)'
;GKLYLFWAGWQAGLYGLVLLGLIASVISIYYYIRVVKMMVVKEPQEMSDSIKNYPEIRWNLPGMRPLQVGLVLSVIATSLAGILSNPLFTLANDSVANTQMLQSAVVKTQPVASLAVQSNPSLPQED
;
A
#
# COMPACT_ATOMS: atom_id res chain seq x y z
N GLY A 1 -4.63 4.19 2.27
CA GLY A 1 -3.70 3.54 1.33
C GLY A 1 -4.30 2.32 0.65
N LYS A 2 -4.07 1.11 1.19
CA LYS A 2 -4.48 -0.16 0.54
C LYS A 2 -5.96 -0.25 0.18
N LEU A 3 -6.85 0.28 1.03
CA LEU A 3 -8.29 0.33 0.75
C LEU A 3 -8.62 1.08 -0.54
N TYR A 4 -7.96 2.21 -0.82
CA TYR A 4 -8.18 2.98 -2.05
C TYR A 4 -7.72 2.21 -3.28
N LEU A 5 -6.59 1.48 -3.19
CA LEU A 5 -6.10 0.63 -4.27
C LEU A 5 -7.08 -0.52 -4.57
N PHE A 6 -7.61 -1.18 -3.55
CA PHE A 6 -8.59 -2.26 -3.73
C PHE A 6 -9.92 -1.73 -4.25
N TRP A 7 -10.38 -0.58 -3.76
CA TRP A 7 -11.59 0.07 -4.24
C TRP A 7 -11.47 0.47 -5.72
N ALA A 8 -10.35 1.10 -6.11
CA ALA A 8 -10.09 1.45 -7.50
C ALA A 8 -9.99 0.22 -8.41
N GLY A 9 -9.30 -0.84 -7.96
CA GLY A 9 -9.22 -2.11 -8.70
C GLY A 9 -10.56 -2.81 -8.84
N TRP A 10 -11.41 -2.75 -7.81
CA TRP A 10 -12.75 -3.30 -7.84
C TRP A 10 -13.65 -2.52 -8.81
N GLN A 11 -13.62 -1.19 -8.76
CA GLN A 11 -14.34 -0.30 -9.67
C GLN A 11 -13.93 -0.53 -11.13
N ALA A 12 -12.66 -0.86 -11.39
CA ALA A 12 -12.13 -1.20 -12.71
C ALA A 12 -12.46 -2.64 -13.17
N GLY A 13 -13.19 -3.43 -12.38
CA GLY A 13 -13.54 -4.83 -12.70
C GLY A 13 -12.40 -5.83 -12.55
N LEU A 14 -11.29 -5.45 -11.93
CA LEU A 14 -10.08 -6.29 -11.76
C LEU A 14 -10.19 -7.20 -10.52
N TYR A 15 -11.26 -7.99 -10.43
CA TYR A 15 -11.58 -8.78 -9.24
C TYR A 15 -10.49 -9.80 -8.88
N GLY A 16 -9.88 -10.46 -9.87
CA GLY A 16 -8.80 -11.42 -9.63
C GLY A 16 -7.57 -10.80 -8.97
N LEU A 17 -7.17 -9.60 -9.41
CA LEU A 17 -6.04 -8.87 -8.82
C LEU A 17 -6.36 -8.38 -7.41
N VAL A 18 -7.59 -7.90 -7.16
CA VAL A 18 -8.02 -7.46 -5.83
C VAL A 18 -8.02 -8.64 -4.85
N LEU A 19 -8.57 -9.79 -5.26
CA LEU A 19 -8.59 -10.99 -4.42
C LEU A 19 -7.17 -11.50 -4.11
N LEU A 20 -6.30 -11.56 -5.12
CA LEU A 20 -4.89 -11.93 -4.93
C LEU A 20 -4.17 -10.95 -3.99
N GLY A 21 -4.41 -9.65 -4.14
CA GLY A 21 -3.87 -8.61 -3.27
C GLY A 21 -4.35 -8.72 -1.81
N LEU A 22 -5.60 -9.10 -1.59
CA LEU A 22 -6.14 -9.36 -0.25
C LEU A 22 -5.48 -10.58 0.39
N ILE A 23 -5.36 -11.69 -0.33
CA ILE A 23 -4.67 -12.90 0.17
C ILE A 23 -3.21 -12.57 0.52
N ALA A 24 -2.50 -11.86 -0.36
CA ALA A 24 -1.14 -11.41 -0.09
C ALA A 24 -1.06 -10.52 1.16
N SER A 25 -2.06 -9.67 1.39
CA SER A 25 -2.12 -8.84 2.60
C SER A 25 -2.35 -9.67 3.86
N VAL A 26 -3.10 -10.76 3.80
CA VAL A 26 -3.29 -11.70 4.93
C VAL A 26 -1.99 -12.44 5.25
N ILE A 27 -1.27 -12.92 4.24
CA ILE A 27 0.04 -13.56 4.44
C ILE A 27 1.02 -12.53 5.03
N SER A 28 0.98 -11.31 4.54
CA SER A 28 1.85 -10.22 5.00
C SER A 28 1.64 -9.91 6.48
N ILE A 29 0.38 -9.79 6.95
CA ILE A 29 0.11 -9.45 8.36
C ILE A 29 0.63 -10.52 9.33
N TYR A 30 0.65 -11.80 8.94
CA TYR A 30 1.24 -12.87 9.74
C TYR A 30 2.73 -12.61 10.04
N TYR A 31 3.51 -12.25 9.02
CA TYR A 31 4.93 -11.96 9.20
C TYR A 31 5.17 -10.63 9.93
N TYR A 32 4.34 -9.62 9.71
CA TYR A 32 4.42 -8.35 10.46
C TYR A 32 4.19 -8.58 11.96
N ILE A 33 3.13 -9.29 12.34
CA ILE A 33 2.84 -9.57 13.76
C ILE A 33 3.93 -10.43 14.38
N ARG A 34 4.52 -11.38 13.64
CA ARG A 34 5.64 -12.20 14.14
C ARG A 34 6.81 -11.34 14.62
N VAL A 35 7.20 -10.32 13.85
CA VAL A 35 8.29 -9.41 14.23
C VAL A 35 7.92 -8.61 15.48
N VAL A 36 6.72 -8.03 15.52
CA VAL A 36 6.25 -7.25 16.68
C VAL A 36 6.19 -8.11 17.94
N LYS A 37 5.68 -9.35 17.83
CA LYS A 37 5.66 -10.31 18.93
C LYS A 37 7.07 -10.58 19.45
N MET A 38 8.05 -10.76 18.57
CA MET A 38 9.44 -10.96 18.99
C MET A 38 10.05 -9.74 19.68
N MET A 39 9.61 -8.52 19.34
CA MET A 39 10.09 -7.28 19.96
C MET A 39 9.44 -7.01 21.32
N VAL A 40 8.15 -7.33 21.49
CA VAL A 40 7.37 -6.92 22.68
C VAL A 40 7.13 -8.06 23.67
N VAL A 41 7.09 -9.32 23.22
CA VAL A 41 6.60 -10.46 24.01
C VAL A 41 7.69 -11.48 24.37
N LYS A 42 8.88 -11.42 23.77
CA LYS A 42 9.97 -12.36 24.12
C LYS A 42 10.40 -12.16 25.58
N GLU A 43 10.40 -13.24 26.35
CA GLU A 43 10.79 -13.21 27.75
C GLU A 43 12.32 -13.11 27.91
N PRO A 44 12.82 -12.39 28.94
CA PRO A 44 14.24 -12.05 29.07
C PRO A 44 15.18 -13.25 29.26
N GLN A 45 14.68 -14.42 29.67
CA GLN A 45 15.46 -15.66 29.72
C GLN A 45 15.86 -16.21 28.35
N GLU A 46 15.09 -15.92 27.29
CA GLU A 46 15.42 -16.33 25.91
C GLU A 46 16.32 -15.30 25.18
N MET A 47 16.71 -14.24 25.88
CA MET A 47 17.52 -13.17 25.33
C MET A 47 18.99 -13.61 25.27
N SER A 48 19.58 -13.54 24.08
CA SER A 48 21.01 -13.81 23.86
C SER A 48 21.89 -12.90 24.73
N ASP A 49 23.05 -13.39 25.16
CA ASP A 49 23.99 -12.64 26.01
C ASP A 49 24.42 -11.30 25.40
N SER A 50 24.42 -11.17 24.08
CA SER A 50 24.67 -9.92 23.36
C SER A 50 23.60 -8.84 23.63
N ILE A 51 22.36 -9.23 23.88
CA ILE A 51 21.26 -8.30 24.17
C ILE A 51 21.28 -7.90 25.65
N LYS A 52 21.64 -8.85 26.55
CA LYS A 52 21.82 -8.57 27.98
C LYS A 52 22.96 -7.59 28.24
N ASN A 53 24.04 -7.67 27.45
CA ASN A 53 25.21 -6.80 27.54
C ASN A 53 25.09 -5.52 26.71
N TYR A 54 23.88 -5.14 26.26
CA TYR A 54 23.70 -3.95 25.43
C TYR A 54 23.92 -2.67 26.26
N PRO A 55 24.78 -1.73 25.82
CA PRO A 55 25.04 -0.49 26.57
C PRO A 55 23.82 0.43 26.58
N GLU A 56 23.73 1.29 27.60
CA GLU A 56 22.63 2.27 27.68
C GLU A 56 22.60 3.21 26.48
N ILE A 57 21.39 3.53 26.02
CA ILE A 57 21.15 4.37 24.84
C ILE A 57 21.53 5.82 25.18
N ARG A 58 22.63 6.32 24.60
CA ARG A 58 23.10 7.70 24.77
C ARG A 58 22.89 8.52 23.50
N TRP A 59 21.90 9.41 23.48
CA TRP A 59 21.59 10.28 22.33
C TRP A 59 22.55 11.47 22.12
N ASN A 60 23.71 11.45 22.77
CA ASN A 60 24.69 12.54 22.73
C ASN A 60 25.84 12.31 21.73
N LEU A 61 25.84 11.18 21.01
CA LEU A 61 26.84 10.94 19.98
C LEU A 61 26.57 11.80 18.74
N PRO A 62 27.62 12.28 18.05
CA PRO A 62 27.47 13.02 16.80
C PRO A 62 26.69 12.18 15.79
N GLY A 63 25.59 12.73 15.26
CA GLY A 63 24.70 12.05 14.30
C GLY A 63 23.52 11.27 14.89
N MET A 64 23.45 11.01 16.20
CA MET A 64 22.28 10.31 16.80
C MET A 64 21.05 11.20 16.97
N ARG A 65 21.24 12.50 17.22
CA ARG A 65 20.14 13.48 17.33
C ARG A 65 19.28 13.61 16.06
N PRO A 66 19.84 13.77 14.85
CA PRO A 66 19.01 13.81 13.64
C PRO A 66 18.31 12.48 13.36
N LEU A 67 18.90 11.33 13.72
CA LEU A 67 18.23 10.02 13.62
C LEU A 67 17.02 9.95 14.55
N GLN A 68 17.18 10.41 15.80
CA GLN A 68 16.08 10.48 16.77
C GLN A 68 14.92 11.33 16.26
N VAL A 69 15.23 12.55 15.79
CA VAL A 69 14.23 13.48 15.26
C VAL A 69 13.58 12.89 14.03
N GLY A 70 14.34 12.28 13.11
CA GLY A 70 13.80 11.62 11.92
C GLY A 70 12.85 10.48 12.28
N LEU A 71 13.19 9.65 13.25
CA LEU A 71 12.35 8.56 13.72
C LEU A 71 11.04 9.11 14.32
N VAL A 72 11.13 10.04 15.26
CA VAL A 72 9.95 10.65 15.91
C VAL A 72 9.07 11.35 14.89
N LEU A 73 9.66 12.16 14.01
CA LEU A 73 8.95 12.86 12.94
C LEU A 73 8.26 11.87 12.01
N SER A 74 8.91 10.77 11.61
CA SER A 74 8.32 9.76 10.74
C SER A 74 7.13 9.05 11.38
N VAL A 75 7.19 8.77 12.69
CA VAL A 75 6.09 8.13 13.43
C VAL A 75 4.90 9.09 13.53
N ILE A 76 5.15 10.36 13.89
CA ILE A 76 4.12 11.39 13.96
C ILE A 76 3.50 11.61 12.57
N ALA A 77 4.32 11.80 11.54
CA ALA A 77 3.87 12.02 10.18
C ALA A 77 3.05 10.83 9.67
N THR A 78 3.48 9.59 9.92
CA THR A 78 2.74 8.38 9.50
C THR A 78 1.39 8.27 10.22
N SER A 79 1.34 8.58 11.51
CA SER A 79 0.12 8.57 12.31
C SER A 79 -0.87 9.66 11.85
N LEU A 80 -0.39 10.90 11.70
CA LEU A 80 -1.20 12.03 11.26
C LEU A 80 -1.64 11.90 9.81
N ALA A 81 -0.79 11.42 8.91
CA ALA A 81 -1.13 11.21 7.50
C ALA A 81 -2.28 10.21 7.32
N GLY A 82 -2.41 9.22 8.23
CA GLY A 82 -3.53 8.29 8.24
C GLY A 82 -4.86 8.94 8.60
N ILE A 83 -4.85 9.91 9.53
CA ILE A 83 -6.05 10.63 9.99
C ILE A 83 -6.41 11.76 9.01
N LEU A 84 -5.40 12.55 8.62
CA LEU A 84 -5.49 13.69 7.71
C LEU A 84 -5.19 13.25 6.26
N SER A 85 -5.71 12.09 5.84
CA SER A 85 -5.45 11.60 4.48
C SER A 85 -6.12 12.45 3.40
N ASN A 86 -7.17 13.20 3.73
CA ASN A 86 -7.94 13.99 2.75
C ASN A 86 -7.07 14.98 1.93
N PRO A 87 -6.31 15.91 2.53
CA PRO A 87 -5.43 16.81 1.78
C PRO A 87 -4.34 16.09 0.97
N LEU A 88 -3.87 14.94 1.43
CA LEU A 88 -2.90 14.14 0.68
C LEU A 88 -3.53 13.55 -0.59
N PHE A 89 -4.78 13.10 -0.50
CA PHE A 89 -5.50 12.58 -1.66
C PHE A 89 -5.85 13.67 -2.67
N THR A 90 -6.23 14.87 -2.24
CA THR A 90 -6.51 15.98 -3.17
C THR A 90 -5.25 16.37 -3.95
N LEU A 91 -4.11 16.54 -3.26
CA LEU A 91 -2.84 16.85 -3.91
C LEU A 91 -2.41 15.76 -4.90
N ALA A 92 -2.60 14.49 -4.56
CA ALA A 92 -2.29 13.38 -5.45
C ALA A 92 -3.20 13.36 -6.69
N ASN A 93 -4.51 13.60 -6.51
CA ASN A 93 -5.47 13.62 -7.61
C ASN A 93 -5.21 14.80 -8.55
N ASP A 94 -4.93 15.98 -8.01
CA ASP A 94 -4.59 17.17 -8.79
C ASP A 94 -3.30 16.95 -9.59
N SER A 95 -2.30 16.28 -9.00
CA SER A 95 -1.04 15.96 -9.69
C SER A 95 -1.25 14.99 -10.87
N VAL A 96 -2.11 13.98 -10.70
CA VAL A 96 -2.44 13.03 -11.77
C VAL A 96 -3.25 13.70 -12.88
N ALA A 97 -4.22 14.54 -12.52
CA ALA A 97 -5.08 15.24 -13.49
C ALA A 97 -4.29 16.22 -14.38
N ASN A 98 -3.25 16.88 -13.83
CA ASN A 98 -2.44 17.85 -14.57
C ASN A 98 -1.33 17.21 -15.44
N THR A 99 -1.13 15.88 -15.38
CA THR A 99 -0.06 15.20 -16.12
C THR A 99 -0.59 14.66 -17.47
N GLN A 100 -0.20 15.30 -18.59
CA GLN A 100 -0.63 14.92 -19.96
C GLN A 100 -0.35 13.46 -20.34
N MET A 101 0.72 12.86 -19.81
CA MET A 101 1.07 11.45 -20.05
C MET A 101 -0.01 10.48 -19.52
N LEU A 102 -0.66 10.82 -18.41
CA LEU A 102 -1.64 9.94 -17.75
C LEU A 102 -3.06 10.13 -18.31
N GLN A 103 -3.36 11.31 -18.87
CA GLN A 103 -4.63 11.58 -19.55
C GLN A 103 -4.83 10.63 -20.76
N SER A 104 -3.76 10.40 -21.53
CA SER A 104 -3.77 9.48 -22.69
C SER A 104 -4.05 8.02 -22.30
N ALA A 105 -3.68 7.59 -21.10
CA ALA A 105 -3.93 6.23 -20.61
C ALA A 105 -5.37 6.03 -20.12
N VAL A 106 -5.96 7.06 -19.49
CA VAL A 106 -7.36 7.05 -19.03
C VAL A 106 -8.33 6.96 -20.22
N VAL A 107 -8.04 7.67 -21.33
CA VAL A 107 -8.90 7.65 -22.54
C VAL A 107 -8.87 6.30 -23.27
N LYS A 108 -7.82 5.49 -23.10
CA LYS A 108 -7.63 4.22 -23.85
C LYS A 108 -8.24 2.99 -23.16
N THR A 109 -8.71 3.10 -21.92
CA THR A 109 -9.30 1.97 -21.17
C THR A 109 -10.80 1.87 -21.47
N GLN A 110 -11.14 1.39 -22.66
CA GLN A 110 -12.50 0.94 -22.99
C GLN A 110 -12.64 -0.53 -22.53
N PRO A 111 -13.73 -0.89 -21.83
CA PRO A 111 -13.87 -2.22 -21.26
C PRO A 111 -13.94 -3.27 -22.38
N VAL A 112 -13.03 -4.25 -22.32
CA VAL A 112 -12.96 -5.41 -23.23
C VAL A 112 -14.26 -6.23 -23.30
N ALA A 113 -15.19 -5.99 -22.37
CA ALA A 113 -16.53 -6.57 -22.35
C ALA A 113 -17.40 -6.17 -23.56
N SER A 114 -17.13 -5.05 -24.23
CA SER A 114 -17.88 -4.65 -25.44
C SER A 114 -17.40 -5.33 -26.72
N LEU A 115 -16.18 -5.91 -26.75
CA LEU A 115 -15.66 -6.61 -27.93
C LEU A 115 -16.29 -7.99 -28.15
N ALA A 116 -16.83 -8.62 -27.10
CA ALA A 116 -17.48 -9.93 -27.20
C ALA A 116 -18.94 -9.88 -27.69
N VAL A 117 -19.57 -8.68 -27.72
CA VAL A 117 -20.98 -8.53 -28.16
C VAL A 117 -21.08 -8.23 -29.67
N GLN A 118 -20.01 -7.74 -30.30
CA GLN A 118 -20.03 -7.34 -31.72
C GLN A 118 -19.52 -8.42 -32.69
N SER A 119 -19.13 -9.61 -32.20
CA SER A 119 -18.65 -10.72 -33.03
C SER A 119 -19.73 -11.78 -33.32
N ASN A 120 -21.01 -11.42 -33.35
CA ASN A 120 -22.05 -12.29 -33.89
C ASN A 120 -22.34 -11.87 -35.34
N PRO A 121 -21.72 -12.49 -36.36
CA PRO A 121 -22.12 -12.28 -37.74
C PRO A 121 -23.54 -12.84 -37.91
N SER A 122 -24.49 -11.94 -38.16
CA SER A 122 -25.83 -12.24 -38.62
C SER A 122 -25.80 -13.34 -39.70
N LEU A 123 -26.50 -14.45 -39.42
CA LEU A 123 -26.78 -15.53 -40.36
C LEU A 123 -27.39 -14.97 -41.66
N PRO A 124 -27.07 -15.55 -42.84
CA PRO A 124 -27.77 -15.21 -44.08
C PRO A 124 -29.24 -15.61 -43.96
N GLN A 125 -30.15 -14.69 -44.27
CA GLN A 125 -31.56 -15.06 -44.50
C GLN A 125 -31.64 -15.72 -45.89
N GLU A 126 -31.92 -17.02 -45.92
CA GLU A 126 -32.47 -17.72 -47.08
C GLU A 126 -34.00 -17.52 -47.12
N ASP A 127 -34.49 -17.35 -48.35
CA ASP A 127 -35.87 -17.34 -48.89
C ASP A 127 -36.83 -16.18 -48.58
#